data_AF-A0A853FEU4-F1
#
_entry.id   AF-A0A853FEU4-F1
#
_cell.length_a   1.000
_cell.length_b   1.000
_cell.length_c   1.000
_cell.angle_alpha   90.00
_cell.angle_beta   90.00
_cell.angle_gamma   90.00
#
_symmetry.space_group_name_H-M   'P 1'
#
loop_
_entity.id
_entity.type
_entity.pdbx_description
1 polymer ?
#
loop_
_entity_poly.entity_id
_entity_poly.type
_entity_poly.pdbx_seq_one_letter_code
_entity_poly.pdbx_strand_id
1 'polypeptide(L)'
;MTWVSPSFESGKLRRRSHFRVLPAQHTFNPKAHFDDEEASRWRAVQESAEHRRAKELVAAELSRRLSAGLAMPWAFKDADASEYPLEGNLLLGADDVATEHSLETPFGSKFRLDVAVLGPPVQVEPMVLGGVEIELGHAFDGRSRS
;
A
#
# COMPACT_ATOMS: atom_id res chain seq x y z
N MET A 1 3.93 6.97 -3.72
CA MET A 1 2.89 6.05 -3.21
C MET A 1 1.60 6.40 -3.92
N THR A 2 0.99 5.43 -4.60
CA THR A 2 -0.26 5.60 -5.36
C THR A 2 -1.28 4.66 -4.73
N TRP A 3 -2.48 5.13 -4.40
CA TRP A 3 -3.55 4.26 -3.90
C TRP A 3 -4.87 4.54 -4.62
N VAL A 4 -5.74 3.53 -4.59
CA VAL A 4 -7.05 3.53 -5.24
C VAL A 4 -8.10 3.35 -4.15
N SER A 5 -9.00 4.33 -4.00
CA SER A 5 -10.09 4.24 -3.04
C SER A 5 -11.39 3.81 -3.73
N PRO A 6 -12.12 2.80 -3.19
CA PRO A 6 -13.52 2.60 -3.49
C PRO A 6 -14.37 3.63 -2.73
N SER A 7 -15.06 4.52 -3.44
CA SER A 7 -16.11 5.37 -2.90
C SER A 7 -17.47 4.91 -3.43
N PHE A 8 -18.54 5.12 -2.66
CA PHE A 8 -19.90 4.89 -3.12
C PHE A 8 -20.58 6.23 -3.36
N GLU A 9 -20.91 6.53 -4.62
CA GLU A 9 -21.79 7.65 -4.98
C GLU A 9 -23.12 7.07 -5.47
N SER A 10 -24.23 7.46 -4.81
CA SER A 10 -25.58 7.04 -5.18
C SER A 10 -25.76 5.51 -5.29
N GLY A 11 -25.10 4.74 -4.42
CA GLY A 11 -25.17 3.27 -4.39
C GLY A 11 -24.33 2.56 -5.45
N LYS A 12 -23.52 3.28 -6.24
CA LYS A 12 -22.58 2.70 -7.20
C LYS A 12 -21.13 2.89 -6.75
N LEU A 13 -20.34 1.83 -6.86
CA LEU A 13 -18.91 1.83 -6.59
C LEU A 13 -18.18 2.70 -7.63
N ARG A 14 -17.60 3.82 -7.19
CA ARG A 14 -16.69 4.69 -7.94
C ARG A 14 -15.28 4.45 -7.42
N ARG A 15 -14.28 4.43 -8.30
CA ARG A 15 -12.87 4.37 -7.92
C ARG A 15 -12.27 5.76 -8.13
N ARG A 16 -11.72 6.38 -7.09
CA ARG A 16 -10.93 7.61 -7.19
C ARG A 16 -9.46 7.33 -6.86
N SER A 17 -8.61 7.99 -7.60
CA SER A 17 -7.16 7.86 -7.57
C SER A 17 -6.55 9.12 -7.01
N HIS A 18 -5.60 9.00 -6.08
CA HIS A 18 -4.92 10.14 -5.49
C HIS A 18 -3.41 10.00 -5.61
N PHE A 19 -2.75 11.05 -6.08
CA PHE A 19 -1.30 11.20 -6.07
C PHE A 19 -0.88 12.06 -4.88
N ARG A 20 0.01 11.53 -4.02
CA ARG A 20 0.64 12.33 -2.95
C ARG A 20 1.70 13.23 -3.58
N VAL A 21 1.40 14.52 -3.68
CA VAL A 21 2.37 15.55 -4.06
C VAL A 21 3.12 15.97 -2.80
N LEU A 22 4.43 15.74 -2.75
CA LEU A 22 5.26 16.21 -1.64
C LEU A 22 5.26 17.75 -1.62
N PRO A 23 5.24 18.40 -0.44
CA PRO A 23 5.28 19.86 -0.36
C PRO A 23 6.51 20.40 -1.10
N ALA A 24 6.30 21.32 -2.05
CA ALA A 24 7.37 21.93 -2.86
C ALA A 24 8.28 22.91 -2.08
N GLN A 25 8.20 22.92 -0.75
CA GLN A 25 8.96 23.84 0.09
C GLN A 25 10.42 23.38 0.17
N HIS A 26 11.36 24.30 -0.08
CA HIS A 26 12.81 24.08 -0.03
C HIS A 26 13.36 23.59 1.33
N THR A 27 12.52 23.53 2.37
CA THR A 27 12.85 23.05 3.73
C THR A 27 12.16 21.74 4.10
N PHE A 28 11.53 21.03 3.14
CA PHE A 28 10.91 19.73 3.41
C PHE A 28 11.98 18.73 3.87
N ASN A 29 11.83 18.19 5.10
CA ASN A 29 12.64 17.11 5.62
C ASN A 29 11.83 15.81 5.52
N PRO A 30 12.10 14.96 4.51
CA PRO A 30 11.35 13.72 4.31
C PRO A 30 11.44 12.82 5.53
N LYS A 31 12.62 12.69 6.13
CA LYS A 31 12.84 11.83 7.28
C LYS A 31 11.92 12.20 8.46
N ALA A 32 11.90 13.48 8.83
CA ALA A 32 11.04 13.94 9.93
C ALA A 32 9.55 13.69 9.63
N HIS A 33 9.12 13.94 8.39
CA HIS A 33 7.73 13.71 7.97
C HIS A 33 7.33 12.23 8.06
N PHE A 34 8.15 11.31 7.53
CA PHE A 34 7.88 9.88 7.58
C PHE A 34 7.99 9.31 9.00
N ASP A 35 8.97 9.75 9.78
CA ASP A 35 9.12 9.33 11.17
C ASP A 35 7.92 9.77 12.03
N ASP A 36 7.38 10.97 11.80
CA ASP A 36 6.16 11.46 12.47
C ASP A 36 4.91 10.68 12.05
N GLU A 37 4.75 10.37 10.76
CA GLU A 37 3.65 9.53 10.27
C GLU A 37 3.70 8.14 10.90
N GLU A 38 4.86 7.48 10.90
CA GLU A 38 5.01 6.18 11.53
C GLU A 38 4.80 6.29 13.05
N ALA A 39 5.40 7.27 13.73
CA ALA A 39 5.16 7.46 15.16
C ALA A 39 3.67 7.71 15.49
N SER A 40 2.90 8.29 14.57
CA SER A 40 1.44 8.44 14.72
C SER A 40 0.69 7.11 14.52
N ARG A 41 1.11 6.28 13.56
CA ARG A 41 0.59 4.90 13.36
C ARG A 41 0.87 4.02 14.57
N TRP A 42 2.06 4.11 15.14
CA TRP A 42 2.43 3.40 16.37
C TRP A 42 1.66 3.92 17.61
N ARG A 43 1.36 5.23 17.65
CA ARG A 43 0.56 5.86 18.73
C ARG A 43 -0.95 5.64 18.60
N ALA A 44 -1.46 5.23 17.45
CA ALA A 44 -2.80 4.67 17.30
C ALA A 44 -2.81 3.26 17.93
N VAL A 45 -2.74 3.26 19.26
CA VAL A 45 -2.60 2.11 20.15
C VAL A 45 -3.81 1.18 20.00
N GLN A 46 -3.50 -0.09 19.73
CA GLN A 46 -4.38 -1.24 19.46
C GLN A 46 -4.88 -1.29 18.01
N GLU A 47 -4.07 -1.91 17.16
CA GLU A 47 -4.58 -2.55 15.95
C GLU A 47 -5.87 -3.31 16.30
N SER A 48 -6.97 -2.99 15.61
CA SER A 48 -8.23 -3.64 15.90
C SER A 48 -8.19 -5.10 15.45
N ALA A 49 -8.96 -5.98 16.09
CA ALA A 49 -9.02 -7.39 15.69
C ALA A 49 -9.47 -7.52 14.21
N GLU A 50 -10.27 -6.58 13.73
CA GLU A 50 -10.72 -6.47 12.35
C GLU A 50 -9.59 -6.10 11.38
N HIS A 51 -8.72 -5.13 11.72
CA HIS A 51 -7.57 -4.76 10.87
C HIS A 51 -6.59 -5.92 10.74
N ARG A 52 -6.25 -6.57 11.86
CA ARG A 52 -5.43 -7.79 11.86
C ARG A 52 -6.06 -8.89 11.00
N ARG A 53 -7.35 -9.15 11.20
CA ARG A 53 -8.07 -10.17 10.44
C ARG A 53 -8.10 -9.85 8.94
N ALA A 54 -8.21 -8.56 8.58
CA ALA A 54 -8.16 -8.14 7.20
C ALA A 54 -6.79 -8.42 6.58
N LYS A 55 -5.68 -8.13 7.28
CA LYS A 55 -4.32 -8.45 6.81
C LYS A 55 -4.15 -9.94 6.59
N GLU A 56 -4.58 -10.76 7.56
CA GLU A 56 -4.54 -12.22 7.46
C GLU A 56 -5.31 -12.74 6.23
N LEU A 57 -6.53 -12.24 6.01
CA LEU A 57 -7.37 -12.67 4.89
C LEU A 57 -6.80 -12.25 3.54
N VAL A 58 -6.27 -11.02 3.44
CA VAL A 58 -5.62 -10.51 2.23
C VAL A 58 -4.37 -11.33 1.92
N ALA A 59 -3.49 -11.52 2.91
CA ALA A 59 -2.28 -12.31 2.75
C ALA A 59 -2.62 -13.75 2.34
N ALA A 60 -3.58 -14.40 3.02
CA ALA A 60 -4.00 -15.76 2.70
C ALA A 60 -4.51 -15.91 1.26
N GLU A 61 -5.30 -14.96 0.76
CA GLU A 61 -5.77 -15.00 -0.64
C GLU A 61 -4.64 -14.77 -1.64
N LEU A 62 -3.72 -13.85 -1.37
CA LEU A 62 -2.55 -13.63 -2.21
C LEU A 62 -1.65 -14.87 -2.25
N SER A 63 -1.35 -15.48 -1.10
CA SER A 63 -0.58 -16.73 -1.00
C SER A 63 -1.27 -17.89 -1.70
N ARG A 64 -2.61 -17.99 -1.60
CA ARG A 64 -3.40 -19.02 -2.30
C ARG A 64 -3.29 -18.84 -3.82
N ARG A 65 -3.45 -17.62 -4.33
CA ARG A 65 -3.30 -17.31 -5.75
C ARG A 65 -1.90 -17.61 -6.25
N LEU A 66 -0.90 -17.19 -5.50
CA LEU A 66 0.51 -17.43 -5.81
C LEU A 66 0.80 -18.93 -5.93
N SER A 67 0.41 -19.71 -4.91
CA SER A 67 0.54 -21.17 -4.91
C SER A 67 -0.19 -21.86 -6.07
N ALA A 68 -1.31 -21.29 -6.52
CA ALA A 68 -2.11 -21.81 -7.63
C ALA A 68 -1.66 -21.29 -9.01
N GLY A 69 -0.62 -20.47 -9.09
CA GLY A 69 -0.19 -19.82 -10.34
C GLY A 69 -1.24 -18.88 -10.93
N LEU A 70 -2.15 -18.35 -10.10
CA LEU A 70 -3.22 -17.47 -10.52
C LEU A 70 -2.76 -16.02 -10.54
N ALA A 71 -3.02 -15.33 -11.65
CA ALA A 71 -2.75 -13.91 -11.77
C ALA A 71 -3.62 -13.06 -10.81
N MET A 72 -3.08 -11.90 -10.44
CA MET A 72 -3.79 -10.84 -9.74
C MET A 72 -3.69 -9.55 -10.55
N PRO A 73 -4.48 -9.42 -11.63
CA PRO A 73 -4.44 -8.24 -12.48
C PRO A 73 -4.91 -7.00 -11.70
N TRP A 74 -4.21 -5.89 -11.92
CA TRP A 74 -4.59 -4.57 -11.43
C TRP A 74 -4.58 -3.59 -12.60
N ALA A 75 -5.43 -2.56 -12.49
CA ALA A 75 -5.48 -1.47 -13.45
C ALA A 75 -5.82 -0.18 -12.72
N PHE A 76 -5.22 0.91 -13.19
CA PHE A 76 -5.31 2.25 -12.69
C PHE A 76 -5.39 3.19 -13.88
N LYS A 77 -6.46 3.98 -13.98
CA LYS A 77 -6.56 5.07 -14.95
C LYS A 77 -6.77 6.36 -14.19
N ASP A 78 -5.90 7.33 -14.42
CA ASP A 78 -6.16 8.72 -14.08
C ASP A 78 -6.62 9.44 -15.35
N ALA A 79 -7.92 9.74 -15.40
CA ALA A 79 -8.54 10.38 -16.56
C ALA A 79 -8.04 11.81 -16.78
N ASP A 80 -7.51 12.47 -15.75
CA ASP A 80 -7.00 13.84 -15.86
C ASP A 80 -5.54 13.88 -16.30
N ALA A 81 -4.80 12.77 -16.15
CA ALA A 81 -3.38 12.68 -16.49
C ALA A 81 -3.09 11.97 -17.82
N SER A 82 -3.89 10.95 -18.20
CA SER A 82 -3.60 10.14 -19.39
C SER A 82 -4.82 9.36 -19.90
N GLU A 83 -4.88 9.15 -21.21
CA GLU A 83 -5.86 8.24 -21.82
C GLU A 83 -5.52 6.75 -21.63
N TYR A 84 -4.26 6.45 -21.31
CA TYR A 84 -3.76 5.09 -21.12
C TYR A 84 -3.81 4.67 -19.64
N PRO A 85 -4.44 3.53 -19.31
CA PRO A 85 -4.36 2.96 -17.97
C PRO A 85 -2.96 2.40 -17.69
N LEU A 86 -2.51 2.56 -16.45
CA LEU A 86 -1.44 1.74 -15.88
C LEU A 86 -2.06 0.41 -15.46
N GLU A 87 -1.55 -0.68 -15.97
CA GLU A 87 -2.04 -2.02 -15.65
C GLU A 87 -0.89 -2.98 -15.42
N GLY A 88 -1.16 -4.07 -14.72
CA GLY A 88 -0.15 -5.07 -14.42
C GLY A 88 -0.73 -6.26 -13.69
N ASN A 89 0.16 -7.14 -13.22
CA ASN A 89 -0.19 -8.26 -12.37
C ASN A 89 0.61 -8.14 -11.07
N LEU A 90 -0.10 -8.02 -9.95
CA LEU A 90 0.51 -7.79 -8.64
C LEU A 90 1.41 -8.96 -8.22
N LEU A 91 1.08 -10.18 -8.64
CA LEU A 91 1.83 -11.39 -8.31
C LEU A 91 2.89 -11.76 -9.36
N LEU A 92 3.14 -10.89 -10.34
CA LEU A 92 4.13 -11.17 -11.37
C LEU A 92 5.55 -11.20 -10.78
N GLY A 93 6.19 -12.36 -10.84
CA GLY A 93 7.55 -12.57 -10.31
C GLY A 93 7.62 -12.74 -8.80
N ALA A 94 6.48 -12.82 -8.11
CA ALA A 94 6.43 -13.07 -6.68
C ALA A 94 6.72 -14.53 -6.36
N ASP A 95 7.29 -14.77 -5.18
CA ASP A 95 7.49 -16.11 -4.59
C ASP A 95 7.03 -16.19 -3.12
N ASP A 96 6.79 -15.05 -2.47
CA ASP A 96 6.29 -15.00 -1.11
C ASP A 96 5.34 -13.81 -0.84
N VAL A 97 4.57 -13.91 0.24
CA VAL A 97 3.66 -12.88 0.74
C VAL A 97 3.80 -12.80 2.26
N ALA A 98 4.13 -11.61 2.77
CA ALA A 98 4.35 -11.40 4.20
C ALA A 98 3.42 -10.32 4.76
N THR A 99 2.87 -10.52 5.95
CA THR A 99 2.18 -9.46 6.70
C THR A 99 3.18 -8.65 7.51
N GLU A 100 2.91 -7.35 7.71
CA GLU A 100 3.71 -6.47 8.58
C GLU A 100 5.20 -6.35 8.18
N HIS A 101 5.48 -6.39 6.88
CA HIS A 101 6.85 -6.35 6.37
C HIS A 101 7.47 -4.96 6.51
N SER A 102 8.61 -4.88 7.17
CA SER A 102 9.33 -3.61 7.37
C SER A 102 10.27 -3.33 6.19
N LEU A 103 10.18 -2.13 5.61
CA LEU A 103 11.11 -1.63 4.61
C LEU A 103 11.91 -0.44 5.15
N GLU A 104 13.18 -0.40 4.81
CA GLU A 104 14.03 0.76 5.05
C GLU A 104 14.02 1.66 3.82
N THR A 105 13.65 2.91 4.05
CA THR A 105 13.69 3.93 3.00
C THR A 105 15.13 4.46 2.83
N PRO A 106 15.51 4.94 1.63
CA PRO A 106 16.85 5.51 1.40
C PRO A 106 17.21 6.70 2.31
N PHE A 107 16.21 7.33 2.91
CA PHE A 107 16.37 8.44 3.86
C PHE A 107 16.37 8.01 5.33
N GLY A 108 16.47 6.70 5.62
CA GLY A 108 16.69 6.17 6.97
C GLY A 108 15.44 6.15 7.85
N SER A 109 14.25 6.15 7.25
CA SER A 109 12.98 5.87 7.94
C SER A 109 12.55 4.43 7.68
N LYS A 110 11.90 3.79 8.65
CA LYS A 110 11.30 2.46 8.50
C LYS A 110 9.82 2.62 8.23
N PHE A 111 9.31 1.94 7.20
CA PHE A 111 7.88 1.87 6.92
C PHE A 111 7.43 0.42 7.04
N ARG A 112 6.28 0.18 7.67
CA ARG A 112 5.72 -1.17 7.81
C ARG A 112 4.54 -1.35 6.86
N LEU A 113 4.69 -2.23 5.88
CA LEU A 113 3.62 -2.62 4.97
C LEU A 113 2.64 -3.55 5.68
N ASP A 114 1.34 -3.33 5.51
CA ASP A 114 0.33 -4.24 6.06
C ASP A 114 0.44 -5.63 5.44
N VAL A 115 0.55 -5.71 4.11
CA VAL A 115 0.90 -6.92 3.37
C VAL A 115 1.90 -6.60 2.26
N ALA A 116 3.03 -7.29 2.22
CA ALA A 116 4.02 -7.19 1.17
C ALA A 116 3.96 -8.39 0.23
N VAL A 117 4.09 -8.12 -1.06
CA VAL A 117 4.33 -9.12 -2.09
C VAL A 117 5.82 -9.12 -2.39
N LEU A 118 6.46 -10.27 -2.16
CA LEU A 118 7.90 -10.44 -2.23
C LEU A 118 8.28 -11.30 -3.43
N GLY A 119 9.42 -10.98 -4.01
CA GLY A 119 10.07 -11.77 -5.03
C GLY A 119 11.42 -12.30 -4.56
N PRO A 120 12.11 -13.04 -5.44
CA PRO A 120 13.38 -13.67 -5.12
C PRO A 120 14.38 -12.68 -4.52
N PRO A 121 15.18 -13.10 -3.54
CA PRO A 121 16.07 -12.22 -2.83
C PRO A 121 17.14 -11.62 -3.74
N VAL A 122 17.43 -10.34 -3.52
CA VAL A 122 18.60 -9.68 -4.09
C VAL A 122 19.69 -9.71 -3.03
N GLN A 123 20.69 -10.55 -3.25
CA GLN A 123 21.70 -10.91 -2.26
C GLN A 123 21.12 -11.69 -1.08
N VAL A 124 20.66 -11.00 -0.04
CA VAL A 124 20.18 -11.61 1.22
C VAL A 124 18.75 -11.19 1.58
N GLU A 125 18.31 -10.02 1.11
CA GLU A 125 16.97 -9.49 1.42
C GLU A 125 15.98 -9.82 0.28
N PRO A 126 14.74 -10.23 0.62
CA PRO A 126 13.68 -10.42 -0.37
C PRO A 126 13.36 -9.10 -1.08
N MET A 127 13.13 -9.17 -2.39
CA MET A 127 12.76 -7.99 -3.16
C MET A 127 11.29 -7.65 -2.92
N VAL A 128 10.99 -6.43 -2.47
CA VAL A 128 9.60 -5.96 -2.36
C VAL A 128 9.07 -5.60 -3.75
N LEU A 129 8.14 -6.40 -4.28
CA LEU A 129 7.50 -6.19 -5.59
C LEU A 129 6.27 -5.29 -5.49
N GLY A 130 5.60 -5.30 -4.34
CA GLY A 130 4.39 -4.53 -4.11
C GLY A 130 3.96 -4.55 -2.65
N GLY A 131 3.04 -3.66 -2.33
CA GLY A 131 2.46 -3.50 -0.99
C GLY A 131 0.95 -3.29 -1.06
N VAL A 132 0.23 -3.87 -0.10
CA VAL A 132 -1.21 -3.66 0.10
C VAL A 132 -1.40 -3.08 1.49
N GLU A 133 -1.97 -1.89 1.56
CA GLU A 133 -2.31 -1.18 2.80
C GLU A 133 -3.80 -1.31 3.10
N ILE A 134 -4.16 -1.53 4.37
CA ILE A 134 -5.53 -1.69 4.84
C ILE A 134 -5.84 -0.57 5.83
N GLU A 135 -6.95 0.12 5.63
CA GLU A 135 -7.33 1.26 6.47
C GLU A 135 -8.77 1.13 6.95
N LEU A 136 -8.99 1.39 8.25
CA LEU A 136 -10.28 1.23 8.91
C LEU A 136 -10.95 2.60 9.11
N GLY A 137 -11.97 2.83 8.30
CA GLY A 137 -12.76 4.07 8.31
C GLY A 137 -12.13 5.15 7.42
N HIS A 138 -12.97 5.67 6.52
CA HIS A 138 -12.71 6.63 5.44
C HIS A 138 -12.46 5.96 4.08
N ALA A 139 -13.23 6.40 3.09
CA ALA A 139 -12.64 6.60 1.78
C ALA A 139 -11.42 7.49 2.01
N PHE A 140 -10.20 6.96 1.86
CA PHE A 140 -8.96 7.72 2.08
C PHE A 140 -9.02 9.04 1.32
N ASP A 141 -9.18 10.16 2.03
CA ASP A 141 -9.41 11.49 1.46
C ASP A 141 -8.12 12.29 1.23
N GLY A 142 -6.96 11.65 1.43
CA GLY A 142 -5.66 12.30 1.29
C GLY A 142 -5.34 13.29 2.42
N ARG A 143 -6.15 13.38 3.48
CA ARG A 143 -5.86 14.23 4.64
C ARG A 143 -5.23 13.40 5.75
N SER A 144 -3.94 13.64 5.99
CA SER A 144 -3.43 13.52 7.36
C SER A 144 -4.30 14.40 8.25
N ARG A 145 -4.85 13.84 9.32
CA ARG A 145 -5.63 14.59 10.30
C ARG A 145 -4.81 15.79 10.80
N SER A 146 -5.36 17.00 10.63
CA SER A 146 -5.04 18.17 11.46
C SER A 146 -5.62 17.99 12.85
#